data_AF-A0A351KW46-F1
#
_entry.id   AF-A0A351KW46-F1
#
_cell.length_a   1.000
_cell.length_b   1.000
_cell.length_c   1.000
_cell.angle_alpha   90.00
_cell.angle_beta   90.00
_cell.angle_gamma   90.00
#
_symmetry.space_group_name_H-M   'P 1'
#
loop_
_entity.id
_entity.type
_entity.pdbx_description
1 polymer ?
#
loop_
_entity_poly.entity_id
_entity_poly.type
_entity_poly.pdbx_seq_one_letter_code
_entity_poly.pdbx_strand_id
1 'polypeptide(L)'
;PIISIEDGLAEGDWHGWGIMTDKLGDKIQIVGDDLFVTNPAILKKGIEAKVANSILIKVNQIGSLTETLEAIDMAHAADYTTVMSHRS
;
A
#
# COMPACT_ATOMS: atom_id res chain seq x y z
N PRO A 1 -7.18 4.44 -20.57
CA PRO A 1 -6.92 5.36 -19.43
C PRO A 1 -6.45 4.51 -18.25
N ILE A 2 -5.24 4.75 -17.73
CA ILE A 2 -4.69 4.00 -16.59
C ILE A 2 -5.31 4.56 -15.31
N ILE A 3 -5.83 3.69 -14.45
CA ILE A 3 -6.52 4.07 -13.20
C ILE A 3 -5.77 3.62 -11.94
N SER A 4 -4.84 2.68 -12.07
CA SER A 4 -4.07 2.12 -10.95
C SER A 4 -2.69 1.68 -11.43
N ILE A 5 -1.69 1.83 -10.57
CA ILE A 5 -0.33 1.29 -10.72
C ILE A 5 0.03 0.58 -9.41
N GLU A 6 0.48 -0.65 -9.52
CA GLU A 6 1.05 -1.46 -8.43
C GLU A 6 2.58 -1.50 -8.58
N ASP A 7 3.30 -1.30 -7.47
CA ASP A 7 4.77 -1.38 -7.39
C ASP A 7 5.52 -0.70 -8.55
N GLY A 8 5.18 0.57 -8.81
CA GLY A 8 5.81 1.37 -9.84
C GLY A 8 7.30 1.66 -9.61
N LEU A 9 7.81 1.35 -8.42
CA LEU A 9 9.19 1.56 -7.96
C LEU A 9 9.61 0.42 -7.03
N ALA A 10 10.92 0.29 -6.78
CA ALA A 10 11.45 -0.74 -5.88
C ALA A 10 10.97 -0.57 -4.43
N GLU A 11 10.81 -1.67 -3.70
CA GLU A 11 10.35 -1.74 -2.29
C GLU A 11 11.14 -0.83 -1.31
N GLY A 12 12.41 -0.58 -1.61
CA GLY A 12 13.29 0.26 -0.79
C GLY A 12 13.33 1.74 -1.17
N ASP A 13 12.74 2.15 -2.29
CA ASP A 13 12.85 3.52 -2.83
C ASP A 13 11.79 4.47 -2.27
N TRP A 14 11.74 4.63 -0.94
CA TRP A 14 10.77 5.49 -0.26
C TRP A 14 10.77 6.94 -0.78
N HIS A 15 11.92 7.43 -1.25
CA HIS A 15 12.03 8.76 -1.83
C HIS A 15 11.31 8.84 -3.18
N GLY A 16 11.58 7.90 -4.09
CA GLY A 16 10.90 7.82 -5.36
C GLY A 16 9.40 7.62 -5.19
N TRP A 17 8.97 6.78 -4.25
CA TRP A 17 7.57 6.55 -3.93
C TRP A 17 6.86 7.83 -3.49
N GLY A 18 7.51 8.66 -2.66
CA GLY A 18 7.00 10.00 -2.30
C GLY A 18 6.82 10.88 -3.53
N ILE A 19 7.82 10.97 -4.41
CA ILE A 19 7.74 11.75 -5.66
C ILE A 19 6.60 11.25 -6.56
N MET A 20 6.43 9.93 -6.69
CA MET A 20 5.36 9.33 -7.48
C MET A 20 4.00 9.68 -6.90
N THR A 21 3.85 9.60 -5.58
CA THR A 21 2.61 9.92 -4.86
C THR A 21 2.25 11.39 -5.02
N ASP A 22 3.20 12.30 -4.82
CA ASP A 22 2.99 13.74 -5.01
C ASP A 22 2.54 14.11 -6.43
N LYS A 23 3.05 13.40 -7.45
CA LYS A 23 2.75 13.71 -8.86
C LYS A 23 1.45 13.09 -9.37
N LEU A 24 1.10 11.91 -8.85
CA LEU A 24 0.09 11.04 -9.45
C LEU A 24 -1.05 10.64 -8.49
N GLY A 25 -0.88 10.79 -7.18
CA GLY A 25 -1.79 10.28 -6.16
C GLY A 25 -3.21 10.85 -6.22
N ASP A 26 -3.38 12.07 -6.74
CA ASP A 26 -4.70 12.69 -6.94
C ASP A 26 -5.41 12.23 -8.23
N LYS A 27 -4.72 11.48 -9.09
CA LYS A 27 -5.20 11.11 -10.43
C LYS A 27 -5.45 9.63 -10.58
N ILE A 28 -4.64 8.80 -9.92
CA ILE A 28 -4.67 7.35 -10.03
C ILE A 28 -4.43 6.71 -8.67
N GLN A 29 -4.86 5.46 -8.55
CA GLN A 29 -4.48 4.61 -7.44
C GLN A 29 -3.01 4.21 -7.57
N ILE A 30 -2.28 4.24 -6.45
CA ILE A 30 -0.89 3.84 -6.31
C ILE A 30 -0.87 2.78 -5.21
N VAL A 31 -0.68 1.53 -5.61
CA VAL A 31 -0.76 0.35 -4.75
C VAL A 31 0.63 -0.09 -4.35
N GLY A 32 0.90 -0.14 -3.04
CA GLY A 32 2.08 -0.80 -2.50
C GLY A 32 1.80 -2.27 -2.18
N ASP A 33 2.54 -3.18 -2.82
CA ASP A 33 2.56 -4.61 -2.52
C ASP A 33 3.84 -4.98 -1.80
N ASP A 34 4.98 -5.08 -2.50
CA ASP A 34 6.28 -5.36 -1.89
C ASP A 34 6.74 -4.22 -0.97
N LEU A 35 6.23 -3.00 -1.20
CA LEU A 35 6.47 -1.86 -0.31
C LEU A 35 5.91 -2.08 1.11
N PHE A 36 4.71 -2.68 1.23
CA PHE A 36 3.98 -2.77 2.50
C PHE A 36 3.87 -4.18 3.06
N VAL A 37 3.94 -5.21 2.20
CA VAL A 37 3.89 -6.65 2.53
C VAL A 37 2.78 -7.02 3.52
N THR A 38 1.62 -6.38 3.41
CA THR A 38 0.48 -6.54 4.35
C THR A 38 0.86 -6.30 5.83
N ASN A 39 1.93 -5.57 6.11
CA ASN A 39 2.45 -5.36 7.46
C ASN A 39 1.98 -4.01 8.05
N PRO A 40 1.19 -3.99 9.15
CA PRO A 40 0.68 -2.76 9.75
C PRO A 40 1.76 -1.74 10.13
N ALA A 41 2.93 -2.19 10.61
CA ALA A 41 4.00 -1.28 11.01
C ALA A 41 4.64 -0.56 9.80
N ILE A 42 4.77 -1.26 8.67
CA ILE A 42 5.32 -0.69 7.43
C ILE A 42 4.28 0.22 6.77
N LEU A 43 3.01 -0.20 6.74
CA LEU A 43 1.90 0.61 6.26
C LEU A 43 1.80 1.93 7.05
N LYS A 44 1.87 1.88 8.39
CA LYS A 44 1.88 3.07 9.24
C LYS A 44 2.96 4.06 8.84
N LYS A 45 4.19 3.58 8.59
CA LYS A 45 5.30 4.41 8.11
C LYS A 45 4.98 5.05 6.76
N GLY A 46 4.33 4.33 5.84
CA GLY A 46 3.87 4.87 4.57
C GLY A 46 2.84 5.96 4.70
N ILE A 47 1.84 5.77 5.56
CA ILE A 47 0.81 6.77 5.85
C ILE A 47 1.45 8.05 6.42
N GLU A 48 2.34 7.92 7.41
CA GLU A 48 3.04 9.06 8.01
C GLU A 48 3.92 9.81 6.98
N ALA A 49 4.53 9.08 6.05
CA ALA A 49 5.34 9.63 4.97
C ALA A 49 4.52 10.10 3.74
N LYS A 50 3.18 9.94 3.75
CA LYS A 50 2.29 10.19 2.61
C LYS A 50 2.72 9.47 1.33
N VAL A 51 3.06 8.19 1.48
CA VAL A 51 3.53 7.33 0.39
C VAL A 51 2.43 6.36 -0.03
N ALA A 52 2.16 6.32 -1.33
CA ALA A 52 1.07 5.57 -1.94
C ALA A 52 -0.32 6.08 -1.48
N ASN A 53 -1.38 5.46 -1.98
CA ASN A 53 -2.76 5.71 -1.52
C ASN A 53 -3.59 4.41 -1.49
N SER A 54 -2.92 3.26 -1.61
CA SER A 54 -3.53 1.94 -1.58
C SER A 54 -2.52 0.89 -1.13
N ILE A 55 -3.02 -0.16 -0.50
CA ILE A 55 -2.25 -1.36 -0.12
C ILE A 55 -2.82 -2.60 -0.79
N LEU A 56 -1.93 -3.48 -1.29
CA LEU A 56 -2.30 -4.83 -1.72
C LEU A 56 -2.30 -5.77 -0.50
N ILE A 57 -3.44 -6.40 -0.24
CA ILE A 57 -3.63 -7.28 0.91
C ILE A 57 -3.46 -8.74 0.47
N LYS A 58 -2.43 -9.40 1.00
CA LYS A 58 -2.17 -10.83 0.87
C LYS A 58 -2.11 -11.45 2.26
N VAL A 59 -3.17 -12.14 2.65
CA VAL A 59 -3.37 -12.71 4.00
C VAL A 59 -2.15 -13.52 4.49
N ASN A 60 -1.48 -14.23 3.58
CA ASN A 60 -0.33 -15.08 3.92
C ASN A 60 1.03 -14.36 3.99
N GLN A 61 1.09 -13.02 3.79
CA GLN A 61 2.31 -12.24 4.01
C GLN A 61 2.51 -11.88 5.49
N ILE A 62 1.43 -11.66 6.25
CA ILE A 62 1.49 -11.22 7.65
C ILE A 62 1.23 -12.36 8.65
N GLY A 63 0.63 -13.46 8.20
CA GLY A 63 0.60 -14.74 8.93
C GLY A 63 -0.69 -15.03 9.69
N SER A 64 -1.51 -14.02 10.02
CA SER A 64 -2.82 -14.22 10.64
C SER A 64 -3.94 -13.34 10.05
N LEU A 65 -5.18 -13.79 10.23
CA LEU A 65 -6.36 -13.01 9.83
C LEU A 65 -6.50 -11.74 10.69
N THR A 66 -6.15 -11.80 11.97
CA THR A 66 -6.22 -10.63 12.87
C THR A 66 -5.28 -9.51 12.39
N GLU A 67 -4.03 -9.83 12.08
CA GLU A 67 -3.07 -8.83 11.58
C GLU A 67 -3.46 -8.34 10.18
N THR A 68 -4.07 -9.20 9.35
CA THR A 68 -4.62 -8.79 8.06
C THR A 68 -5.74 -7.75 8.24
N LEU A 69 -6.67 -8.00 9.17
CA LEU A 69 -7.76 -7.07 9.47
C LEU A 69 -7.22 -5.76 10.07
N GLU A 70 -6.20 -5.80 10.91
CA GLU A 70 -5.53 -4.61 11.43
C GLU A 70 -4.93 -3.75 10.31
N ALA A 71 -4.28 -4.36 9.31
CA ALA A 71 -3.75 -3.63 8.16
C ALA A 71 -4.87 -2.99 7.32
N ILE A 72 -6.00 -3.70 7.13
CA ILE A 72 -7.17 -3.19 6.40
C ILE A 72 -7.78 -1.99 7.14
N ASP A 73 -8.05 -2.13 8.43
CA ASP A 73 -8.66 -1.08 9.26
C ASP A 73 -7.77 0.16 9.31
N MET A 74 -6.45 -0.03 9.43
CA MET A 74 -5.46 1.05 9.39
C MET A 74 -5.47 1.77 8.04
N ALA A 75 -5.53 1.05 6.93
CA ALA A 75 -5.60 1.64 5.59
C ALA A 75 -6.88 2.48 5.43
N HIS A 76 -8.04 1.94 5.80
CA HIS A 76 -9.31 2.67 5.69
C HIS A 76 -9.35 3.91 6.58
N ALA A 77 -8.81 3.84 7.79
CA ALA A 77 -8.71 5.00 8.69
C ALA A 77 -7.82 6.12 8.16
N ALA A 78 -6.92 5.82 7.21
CA ALA A 78 -6.02 6.76 6.56
C ALA A 78 -6.46 7.14 5.13
N ASP A 79 -7.70 6.83 4.74
CA ASP A 79 -8.25 7.04 3.38
C ASP A 79 -7.50 6.27 2.27
N TYR A 80 -6.81 5.17 2.61
CA TYR A 80 -6.20 4.28 1.64
C TYR A 80 -7.20 3.22 1.19
N THR A 81 -7.16 2.87 -0.09
CA THR A 81 -7.90 1.71 -0.59
C THR A 81 -7.17 0.41 -0.28
N THR A 82 -7.92 -0.67 -0.10
CA THR A 82 -7.39 -2.01 0.14
C THR A 82 -7.76 -2.92 -1.03
N VAL A 83 -6.78 -3.54 -1.67
CA VAL A 83 -7.00 -4.45 -2.80
C VAL A 83 -6.67 -5.87 -2.35
N MET A 84 -7.67 -6.75 -2.29
CA MET A 84 -7.46 -8.16 -1.93
C MET A 84 -6.78 -8.90 -3.08
N SER A 85 -5.70 -9.62 -2.79
CA SER A 85 -4.92 -10.33 -3.81
C SER A 85 -4.74 -11.82 -3.52
N HIS A 86 -4.66 -12.60 -4.60
CA HIS A 86 -4.31 -14.01 -4.56
C HIS A 86 -2.79 -14.19 -4.70
N ARG A 87 -2.31 -15.43 -4.58
CA ARG A 87 -0.90 -15.78 -4.85
C ARG A 87 -0.84 -16.61 -6.14
N SER A 88 0.22 -16.40 -6.91
CA SER A 88 0.55 -17.15 -8.13
C SER A 88 0.82 -18.63 -7.86
#